data_AF-A0A7C5FF49-F1
#
_entry.id   AF-A0A7C5FF49-F1
#
_cell.length_a   1.000
_cell.length_b   1.000
_cell.length_c   1.000
_cell.angle_alpha   90.00
_cell.angle_beta   90.00
_cell.angle_gamma   90.00
#
_symmetry.space_group_name_H-M   'P 1'
#
loop_
_entity.id
_entity.type
_entity.pdbx_description
1 polymer ?
#
loop_
_entity_poly.entity_id
_entity_poly.type
_entity_poly.pdbx_seq_one_letter_code
_entity_poly.pdbx_strand_id
1 'polypeptide(L)'
;MQILSKRNTWFILIFFVLLFILIPYFKLFTKEKKEIVLDGKKVLLFLAKTEKDRIRGLQYIIWLPKNTGMLFIFDKKDKYCFWNKNTFIRLKLFFLKNNKI
;
A
#
# COMPACT_ATOMS: atom_id res chain seq x y z
N MET A 1 7.82 2.48 -50.71
CA MET A 1 8.22 2.26 -49.31
C MET A 1 6.97 2.18 -48.42
N GLN A 2 6.24 1.05 -48.45
CA GLN A 2 5.20 0.66 -47.46
C GLN A 2 4.95 -0.85 -47.59
N ILE A 3 5.76 -1.68 -46.95
CA ILE A 3 5.54 -3.13 -46.88
C ILE A 3 5.93 -3.59 -45.46
N LEU A 4 5.04 -3.43 -44.49
CA LEU A 4 5.16 -4.05 -43.16
C LEU A 4 3.81 -4.71 -42.82
N SER A 5 3.78 -6.03 -43.05
CA SER A 5 2.97 -7.07 -42.40
C SER A 5 1.57 -6.71 -41.86
N LYS A 6 0.57 -6.56 -42.75
CA LYS A 6 -0.86 -6.48 -42.39
C LYS A 6 -1.40 -7.69 -41.60
N ARG A 7 -0.65 -8.81 -41.57
CA ARG A 7 -1.01 -10.05 -40.85
C ARG A 7 -0.58 -10.06 -39.38
N ASN A 8 0.39 -9.23 -38.99
CA ASN A 8 0.90 -9.19 -37.60
C ASN A 8 0.44 -7.95 -36.81
N THR A 9 -0.19 -6.98 -37.47
CA THR A 9 -0.73 -5.76 -36.84
C THR A 9 -1.82 -6.08 -35.81
N TRP A 10 -2.59 -7.14 -36.00
CA TRP A 10 -3.61 -7.58 -35.03
C TRP A 10 -3.01 -8.09 -33.73
N PHE A 11 -1.88 -8.80 -33.77
CA PHE A 11 -1.17 -9.23 -32.56
C PHE A 11 -0.61 -8.03 -31.77
N ILE A 12 -0.13 -7.01 -32.48
CA ILE A 12 0.35 -5.76 -31.87
C ILE A 12 -0.82 -5.05 -31.18
N LEU A 13 -1.97 -4.92 -31.84
CA LEU A 13 -3.17 -4.31 -31.25
C LEU A 13 -3.67 -5.10 -30.03
N ILE A 14 -3.71 -6.43 -30.11
CA ILE A 14 -4.09 -7.30 -28.97
C ILE A 14 -3.12 -7.12 -27.80
N PHE A 15 -1.82 -7.04 -28.05
CA PHE A 15 -0.81 -6.79 -27.02
C PHE A 15 -1.04 -5.45 -26.33
N PHE A 16 -1.29 -4.38 -27.09
CA PHE A 16 -1.59 -3.05 -26.53
C PHE A 16 -2.90 -3.04 -25.73
N VAL A 17 -3.93 -3.75 -26.17
CA VAL A 17 -5.20 -3.91 -25.43
C VAL A 17 -4.99 -4.69 -24.13
N LEU A 18 -4.23 -5.78 -24.16
CA LEU A 18 -3.84 -6.54 -22.97
C LEU A 18 -3.03 -5.69 -21.99
N LEU A 19 -2.08 -4.90 -22.50
CA LEU A 19 -1.30 -3.98 -21.67
C LEU A 19 -2.22 -2.95 -21.01
N PHE A 20 -3.18 -2.39 -21.76
CA PHE A 20 -4.15 -1.42 -21.25
C PHE A 20 -5.05 -2.00 -20.16
N ILE A 21 -5.44 -3.28 -20.28
CA ILE A 21 -6.21 -4.01 -19.26
C ILE A 21 -5.36 -4.29 -18.02
N LEU A 22 -4.05 -4.53 -18.15
CA LEU A 22 -3.15 -4.87 -17.05
C LEU A 22 -2.72 -3.65 -16.20
N ILE A 23 -2.63 -2.45 -16.79
CA ILE A 23 -2.23 -1.20 -16.11
C ILE A 23 -3.04 -0.87 -14.83
N PRO A 24 -4.39 -0.94 -14.80
CA PRO A 24 -5.16 -0.61 -13.59
C PRO A 24 -4.89 -1.57 -12.43
N TYR A 25 -4.59 -2.84 -12.71
CA TYR A 25 -4.22 -3.81 -11.67
C TYR A 25 -2.93 -3.43 -10.96
N PHE A 26 -1.98 -2.79 -11.66
CA PHE A 26 -0.72 -2.36 -11.07
C PHE A 26 -0.92 -1.18 -10.09
N LYS A 27 -1.80 -0.22 -10.42
CA LYS A 27 -2.13 0.91 -9.52
C LYS A 27 -2.82 0.45 -8.22
N LEU A 28 -3.56 -0.64 -8.26
CA LEU A 28 -4.21 -1.18 -7.06
C LEU A 28 -3.19 -1.71 -6.03
N PHE A 29 -2.01 -2.14 -6.49
CA PHE A 29 -0.99 -2.69 -5.62
C PHE A 29 -0.16 -1.63 -4.89
N THR A 30 -0.15 -0.37 -5.35
CA THR A 30 0.62 0.69 -4.70
C THR A 30 -0.10 1.19 -3.44
N LYS A 31 0.28 0.64 -2.28
CA LYS A 31 -0.20 1.12 -0.99
C LYS A 31 0.26 2.56 -0.75
N GLU A 32 -0.69 3.45 -0.48
CA GLU A 32 -0.41 4.86 -0.23
C GLU A 32 0.50 5.04 0.98
N LYS A 33 1.43 6.00 0.90
CA LYS A 33 2.37 6.30 1.97
C LYS A 33 2.32 7.79 2.29
N LYS A 34 2.61 8.12 3.55
CA LYS A 34 2.70 9.49 4.04
C LYS A 34 3.96 9.65 4.87
N GLU A 35 4.74 10.68 4.58
CA GLU A 35 5.89 11.06 5.40
C GLU A 35 5.44 12.05 6.48
N ILE A 36 5.85 11.82 7.72
CA ILE A 36 5.61 12.71 8.84
C ILE A 36 6.90 12.91 9.64
N VAL A 37 6.99 14.00 10.39
CA VAL A 37 8.10 14.25 11.31
C VAL A 37 7.63 13.94 12.73
N LEU A 38 8.28 12.97 13.37
CA LEU A 38 8.07 12.59 14.77
C LEU A 38 9.37 12.78 15.52
N ASP A 39 9.37 13.61 16.58
CA ASP A 39 10.56 13.93 17.38
C ASP A 39 11.78 14.33 16.54
N GLY A 40 11.56 15.16 15.50
CA GLY A 40 12.61 15.60 14.57
C GLY A 40 13.09 14.53 13.58
N LYS A 41 12.51 13.32 13.60
CA LYS A 41 12.84 12.24 12.65
C LYS A 41 11.76 12.12 11.58
N LYS A 42 12.20 12.02 10.33
CA LYS A 42 11.33 11.69 9.20
C LYS A 42 10.93 10.23 9.26
N VAL A 43 9.63 9.98 9.32
CA VAL A 43 9.02 8.64 9.40
C VAL A 43 8.09 8.45 8.22
N LEU A 44 8.27 7.36 7.48
CA LEU A 44 7.42 6.96 6.37
C LEU A 44 6.33 6.00 6.86
N LEU A 45 5.06 6.35 6.68
CA LEU A 45 3.93 5.56 7.13
C LEU A 45 3.10 5.05 5.95
N PHE A 46 2.93 3.74 5.84
CA PHE A 46 1.94 3.14 4.93
C PHE A 46 0.53 3.39 5.48
N LEU A 47 -0.42 3.77 4.62
CA LEU A 47 -1.78 4.03 5.06
C LEU A 47 -2.63 2.76 4.98
N ALA A 48 -3.34 2.44 6.07
CA ALA A 48 -4.36 1.41 6.11
C ALA A 48 -5.74 2.08 6.23
N LYS A 49 -6.34 2.40 5.08
CA LYS A 49 -7.63 3.10 4.96
C LYS A 49 -8.81 2.14 4.89
N THR A 50 -8.64 1.01 4.19
CA THR A 50 -9.71 0.02 4.02
C THR A 50 -9.68 -1.02 5.13
N GLU A 51 -10.80 -1.70 5.36
CA GLU A 51 -10.86 -2.83 6.28
C GLU A 51 -9.85 -3.93 5.89
N LYS A 52 -9.73 -4.22 4.59
CA LYS A 52 -8.75 -5.17 4.06
C LYS A 52 -7.31 -4.77 4.42
N ASP A 53 -6.98 -3.49 4.31
CA ASP A 53 -5.64 -2.98 4.69
C ASP A 53 -5.38 -3.11 6.19
N ARG A 54 -6.39 -2.84 7.01
CA ARG A 54 -6.30 -2.91 8.48
C ARG A 54 -6.15 -4.35 8.97
N ILE A 55 -6.93 -5.28 8.42
CA ILE A 55 -6.83 -6.71 8.73
C ILE A 55 -5.46 -7.25 8.33
N ARG A 56 -4.98 -6.89 7.13
CA ARG A 56 -3.64 -7.30 6.66
C ARG A 56 -2.54 -6.71 7.53
N GLY A 57 -2.65 -5.44 7.93
CA GLY A 57 -1.68 -4.77 8.79
C GLY A 57 -0.23 -4.97 8.32
N LEU A 58 0.65 -5.33 9.25
CA LEU A 58 2.04 -5.72 9.02
C LEU A 58 2.24 -7.25 9.10
N GLN A 59 1.18 -8.03 8.89
CA GLN A 59 1.26 -9.50 8.93
C GLN A 59 2.23 -9.99 7.86
N TYR A 60 3.00 -11.02 8.21
CA TYR A 60 4.00 -11.67 7.36
C TYR A 60 5.17 -10.78 6.91
N ILE A 61 5.28 -9.56 7.44
CA ILE A 61 6.45 -8.71 7.21
C ILE A 61 7.56 -9.15 8.14
N ILE A 62 8.65 -9.65 7.56
CA ILE A 62 9.85 -10.12 8.28
C ILE A 62 10.85 -9.00 8.56
N TRP A 63 10.80 -7.92 7.78
CA TRP A 63 11.70 -6.79 7.91
C TRP A 63 10.99 -5.49 7.54
N LEU A 64 11.21 -4.46 8.37
CA LEU A 64 10.70 -3.12 8.15
C LEU A 64 11.87 -2.15 8.20
N PRO A 65 12.04 -1.24 7.21
CA PRO A 65 13.10 -0.25 7.26
C PRO A 65 13.01 0.62 8.51
N LYS A 66 14.14 1.18 8.93
CA LYS A 66 14.16 2.19 10.00
C LYS A 66 13.24 3.35 9.64
N ASN A 67 12.64 3.97 10.66
CA ASN A 67 11.71 5.08 10.52
C ASN A 67 10.56 4.79 9.54
N THR A 68 10.09 3.55 9.51
CA THR A 68 8.94 3.15 8.69
C THR A 68 7.89 2.50 9.58
N GLY A 69 6.61 2.68 9.24
CA GLY A 69 5.49 2.14 10.00
C GLY A 69 4.20 2.09 9.19
N MET A 70 3.09 1.79 9.86
CA MET A 70 1.76 1.80 9.26
C MET A 70 0.82 2.67 10.09
N LEU A 71 0.07 3.54 9.41
CA LEU A 71 -0.96 4.37 10.00
C LEU A 71 -2.33 3.77 9.71
N PHE A 72 -3.01 3.33 10.75
CA PHE A 72 -4.36 2.79 10.68
C PHE A 72 -5.36 3.93 10.81
N ILE A 73 -6.15 4.17 9.75
CA ILE A 73 -7.14 5.24 9.71
C ILE A 73 -8.51 4.61 9.95
N PHE A 74 -9.27 5.20 10.86
CA PHE A 74 -10.60 4.77 11.25
C PHE A 74 -11.58 5.94 11.11
N ASP A 75 -12.73 5.69 10.48
CA ASP A 75 -13.74 6.73 10.25
C ASP A 75 -14.49 7.11 11.53
N LYS A 76 -14.59 6.16 12.47
CA LYS A 76 -15.25 6.33 13.76
C LYS A 76 -14.22 6.36 14.88
N LYS A 77 -14.44 7.26 15.83
CA LYS A 77 -13.66 7.30 17.06
C LYS A 77 -14.16 6.21 18.00
N ASP A 78 -13.37 5.16 18.17
CA ASP A 78 -13.71 4.03 19.02
C ASP A 78 -12.44 3.39 19.62
N LYS A 79 -12.62 2.42 20.52
CA LYS A 79 -11.56 1.57 21.03
C LYS A 79 -11.34 0.41 20.06
N TYR A 80 -10.20 0.44 19.37
CA TYR A 80 -9.82 -0.62 18.43
C TYR A 80 -8.83 -1.59 19.07
N CYS A 81 -9.13 -2.88 18.97
CA CYS A 81 -8.23 -3.94 19.41
C CYS A 81 -7.28 -4.34 18.27
N PHE A 82 -6.00 -4.50 18.60
CA PHE A 82 -4.99 -5.00 17.69
C PHE A 82 -4.49 -6.34 18.19
N TRP A 83 -4.61 -7.37 17.35
CA TRP A 83 -3.99 -8.65 17.56
C TRP A 83 -2.79 -8.76 16.61
N ASN A 84 -1.56 -8.78 17.13
CA ASN A 84 -0.34 -8.90 16.30
C ASN A 84 -0.17 -10.32 15.70
N LYS A 85 -1.27 -10.95 15.27
CA LYS A 85 -1.30 -12.28 14.67
C LYS A 85 -0.36 -12.31 13.47
N ASN A 86 0.49 -13.33 13.39
CA ASN A 86 1.43 -13.53 12.28
C ASN A 86 2.34 -12.33 11.98
N THR A 87 2.63 -11.51 12.99
CA THR A 87 3.54 -10.37 12.87
C THR A 87 4.89 -10.76 13.47
N PHE A 88 5.91 -10.89 12.63
CA PHE A 88 7.24 -11.37 13.02
C PHE A 88 8.13 -10.27 13.64
N ILE A 89 7.75 -9.01 13.45
CA ILE A 89 8.45 -7.85 13.99
C ILE A 89 7.78 -7.37 15.30
N ARG A 90 8.60 -6.97 16.28
CA ARG A 90 8.09 -6.34 17.51
C ARG A 90 7.57 -4.95 17.19
N LEU A 91 6.27 -4.72 17.40
CA LEU A 91 5.61 -3.46 17.13
C LEU A 91 5.39 -2.64 18.41
N LYS A 92 5.52 -1.32 18.28
CA LYS A 92 4.96 -0.35 19.22
C LYS A 92 3.73 0.27 18.58
N LEU A 93 2.63 0.31 19.32
CA LEU A 93 1.38 0.90 18.86
C LEU A 93 1.18 2.25 19.56
N PHE A 94 0.84 3.27 18.78
CA PHE A 94 0.52 4.60 19.26
C PHE A 94 -0.89 4.94 18.77
N PHE A 95 -1.75 5.39 19.68
CA PHE A 95 -3.11 5.80 19.34
C PHE A 95 -3.16 7.30 19.16
N LEU A 96 -3.60 7.76 18.00
CA LEU A 96 -3.66 9.19 17.70
C LEU A 96 -5.09 9.70 17.90
N LYS A 97 -5.24 10.80 18.64
CA LYS A 97 -6.51 11.52 18.83
C LYS A 97 -6.26 13.02 18.65
N ASN A 98 -7.03 13.65 17.76
CA ASN A 98 -6.92 15.10 17.46
C ASN A 98 -5.47 15.53 17.13
N ASN A 99 -4.79 14.77 16.26
CA ASN A 99 -3.38 14.98 15.89
C ASN A 99 -2.36 14.93 17.04
N LYS A 100 -2.72 14.32 18.17
CA LYS A 100 -1.83 14.04 19.30
C LYS A 100 -1.76 12.53 19.56
N ILE A 101 -0.59 12.06 19.98
CA ILE A 101 -0.35 10.68 20.44
C ILE A 101 -0.93 10.50 21.86
#